data_AF-A0AAU5A1T0-F1
#
_entry.id   AF-A0AAU5A1T0-F1
#
_cell.length_a   1.000
_cell.length_b   1.000
_cell.length_c   1.000
_cell.angle_alpha   90.00
_cell.angle_beta   90.00
_cell.angle_gamma   90.00
#
_symmetry.space_group_name_H-M   'P 1'
#
loop_
_entity.id
_entity.type
_entity.pdbx_description
1 polymer ?
#
loop_
_entity_poly.entity_id
_entity_poly.type
_entity_poly.pdbx_seq_one_letter_code
_entity_poly.pdbx_strand_id
1 'polypeptide(L)'
;MRPVTLTPDHLPAEVRPLLDEYATAARAEGELQKQLSVSRGEARAEVEAELELATTARTAAYTALETATRDYVPQMRQSSANAFFASVERARSLIAEAEAALRNAAQATALHASIRDGKTNVNTDNERAARSKTRQDLMRNVSGLRDVLGDLPDGLD
;
A
#
# COMPACT_ATOMS: atom_id res chain seq x y z
N MET A 1 1.39 22.45 2.67
CA MET A 1 1.02 21.47 1.62
C MET A 1 2.05 20.35 1.69
N ARG A 2 1.65 19.11 2.00
CA ARG A 2 2.61 17.98 2.02
C ARG A 2 2.89 17.56 0.58
N PRO A 3 4.15 17.24 0.21
CA PRO A 3 4.46 16.80 -1.15
C PRO A 3 3.74 15.48 -1.44
N VAL A 4 3.10 15.41 -2.61
CA VAL A 4 2.52 14.15 -3.12
C VAL A 4 3.68 13.23 -3.49
N THR A 5 3.75 12.06 -2.87
CA THR A 5 4.75 11.05 -3.23
C THR A 5 4.27 10.33 -4.49
N LEU A 6 4.99 10.49 -5.58
CA LEU A 6 4.72 9.75 -6.81
C LEU A 6 5.14 8.30 -6.61
N THR A 7 4.21 7.37 -6.82
CA THR A 7 4.51 5.94 -6.89
C THR A 7 4.33 5.46 -8.34
N PRO A 8 5.11 4.47 -8.79
CA PRO A 8 5.00 3.95 -10.16
C PRO A 8 3.57 3.49 -10.51
N ASP A 9 2.85 2.91 -9.54
CA ASP A 9 1.50 2.38 -9.74
C ASP A 9 0.47 3.46 -10.10
N HIS A 10 0.72 4.72 -9.71
CA HIS A 10 -0.17 5.83 -10.00
C HIS A 10 0.15 6.53 -11.33
N LEU A 11 1.24 6.14 -12.00
CA LEU A 11 1.70 6.75 -13.24
C LEU A 11 1.29 5.93 -14.47
N PRO A 12 1.10 6.60 -15.63
CA PRO A 12 0.92 5.92 -16.90
C PRO A 12 2.21 5.22 -17.33
N ALA A 13 2.10 4.19 -18.18
CA ALA A 13 3.21 3.32 -18.54
C ALA A 13 4.40 4.08 -19.15
N GLU A 14 4.13 5.19 -19.83
CA GLU A 14 5.08 6.05 -20.50
C GLU A 14 5.96 6.86 -19.53
N VAL A 15 5.44 7.18 -18.33
CA VAL A 15 6.14 8.02 -17.34
C VAL A 15 6.86 7.20 -16.29
N ARG A 16 6.42 5.96 -16.03
CA ARG A 16 7.07 5.02 -15.10
C ARG A 16 8.58 4.84 -15.32
N PRO A 17 9.07 4.51 -16.53
CA PRO A 17 10.51 4.31 -16.75
C PRO A 17 11.32 5.58 -16.45
N LEU A 18 10.77 6.77 -16.73
CA LEU A 18 11.45 8.04 -16.45
C LEU A 18 11.57 8.31 -14.94
N LEU A 19 10.58 7.89 -14.15
CA LEU A 19 10.67 7.97 -12.69
C LEU A 19 11.78 7.04 -12.16
N ASP A 20 11.88 5.83 -12.72
CA ASP A 20 12.92 4.86 -12.34
C ASP A 20 14.33 5.33 -12.75
N GLU A 21 14.47 5.92 -13.94
CA GLU A 21 15.72 6.55 -14.40
C GLU A 21 16.14 7.68 -13.47
N TYR A 22 15.21 8.58 -13.11
CA TYR A 22 15.48 9.65 -12.15
C TYR A 22 15.88 9.12 -10.77
N ALA A 23 15.14 8.13 -10.25
CA ALA A 23 15.45 7.53 -8.94
C ALA A 23 16.82 6.86 -8.92
N THR A 24 17.20 6.22 -10.03
CA THR A 24 18.52 5.59 -10.20
C THR A 24 19.63 6.64 -10.25
N ALA A 25 19.47 7.69 -11.06
CA ALA A 25 20.45 8.77 -11.14
C ALA A 25 20.60 9.54 -9.82
N ALA A 26 19.49 9.79 -9.11
CA ALA A 26 19.51 10.43 -7.80
C ALA A 26 20.23 9.57 -6.73
N ARG A 27 20.07 8.25 -6.79
CA ARG A 27 20.80 7.33 -5.91
C ARG A 27 22.29 7.35 -6.19
N ALA A 28 22.68 7.27 -7.46
CA ALA A 28 24.09 7.31 -7.88
C ALA A 28 24.77 8.61 -7.43
N GLU A 29 24.13 9.77 -7.64
CA GLU A 29 24.65 11.06 -7.14
C GLU A 29 24.78 11.07 -5.62
N GLY A 30 23.76 10.59 -4.89
CA GLY A 30 23.80 10.53 -3.43
C GLY A 30 24.87 9.58 -2.88
N GLU A 31 25.18 8.50 -3.59
CA GLU A 31 26.29 7.59 -3.27
C GLU A 31 27.65 8.28 -3.50
N LEU A 32 27.83 8.98 -4.61
CA LEU A 32 29.05 9.74 -4.92
C LEU A 32 29.27 10.91 -3.95
N GLN A 33 28.20 11.62 -3.54
CA GLN A 33 28.30 12.66 -2.51
C GLN A 33 28.79 12.10 -1.17
N LYS A 34 28.32 10.91 -0.79
CA LYS A 34 28.81 10.22 0.42
C LYS A 34 30.28 9.84 0.28
N GLN A 35 30.69 9.30 -0.87
CA GLN A 35 32.08 8.96 -1.13
C GLN A 35 32.99 10.21 -1.08
N LEU A 36 32.56 11.32 -1.69
CA LEU A 36 33.30 12.58 -1.69
C LEU A 36 33.58 13.11 -0.27
N SER A 37 32.66 12.87 0.66
CA SER A 37 32.80 13.30 2.06
C SER A 37 33.94 12.59 2.81
N VAL A 38 34.35 11.40 2.35
CA VAL A 38 35.40 10.58 2.99
C VAL A 38 36.69 10.49 2.15
N SER A 39 36.64 10.85 0.86
CA SER A 39 37.79 10.83 -0.04
C SER A 39 38.83 11.93 0.25
N ARG A 40 40.11 11.61 0.01
CA ARG A 40 41.27 12.52 0.20
C ARG A 40 42.28 12.35 -0.93
N GLY A 41 43.09 13.39 -1.17
CA GLY A 41 44.16 13.34 -2.18
C GLY A 41 43.63 13.17 -3.60
N GLU A 42 44.34 12.43 -4.44
CA GLU A 42 43.99 12.22 -5.86
C GLU A 42 42.63 11.53 -6.05
N ALA A 43 42.28 10.59 -5.18
CA ALA A 43 40.97 9.93 -5.17
C ALA A 43 39.79 10.90 -4.96
N ARG A 44 40.05 12.09 -4.40
CA ARG A 44 39.02 13.13 -4.29
C ARG A 44 38.70 13.74 -5.67
N ALA A 45 39.71 14.05 -6.46
CA ALA A 45 39.53 14.67 -7.78
C ALA A 45 38.79 13.73 -8.75
N GLU A 46 39.07 12.42 -8.68
CA GLU A 46 38.34 11.40 -9.45
C GLU A 46 36.85 11.35 -9.06
N VAL A 47 36.55 11.31 -7.76
CA VAL A 47 35.15 11.30 -7.27
C VAL A 47 34.44 12.62 -7.59
N GLU A 48 35.13 13.77 -7.58
CA GLU A 48 34.55 15.06 -7.99
C GLU A 48 34.14 15.05 -9.48
N ALA A 49 34.98 14.49 -10.36
CA ALA A 49 34.64 14.35 -11.77
C ALA A 49 33.45 13.39 -12.02
N GLU A 50 33.42 12.26 -11.30
CA GLU A 50 32.28 11.32 -11.37
C GLU A 50 30.98 11.95 -10.84
N LEU A 51 31.08 12.74 -9.76
CA LEU A 51 29.94 13.45 -9.19
C LEU A 51 29.36 14.48 -10.16
N GLU A 52 30.20 15.19 -10.92
CA GLU A 52 29.74 16.14 -11.93
C GLU A 52 28.95 15.45 -13.06
N LEU A 53 29.45 14.29 -13.52
CA LEU A 53 28.74 13.46 -14.50
C LEU A 53 27.41 12.94 -13.95
N ALA A 54 27.40 12.44 -12.71
CA ALA A 54 26.18 11.96 -12.06
C ALA A 54 25.15 13.07 -11.83
N THR A 55 25.60 14.27 -11.46
CA THR A 55 24.74 15.46 -11.30
C THR A 55 24.12 15.87 -12.62
N THR A 56 24.91 15.84 -13.70
CA THR A 56 24.42 16.11 -15.06
C THR A 56 23.38 15.07 -15.49
N ALA A 57 23.65 13.78 -15.24
CA ALA A 57 22.72 12.69 -15.54
C ALA A 57 21.41 12.82 -14.73
N ARG A 58 21.48 13.13 -13.42
CA ARG A 58 20.28 13.36 -12.60
C ARG A 58 19.47 14.54 -13.11
N THR A 59 20.13 15.63 -13.48
CA THR A 59 19.45 16.83 -14.01
C THR A 59 18.76 16.53 -15.33
N ALA A 60 19.40 15.78 -16.22
CA ALA A 60 18.82 15.35 -17.49
C ALA A 60 17.59 14.44 -17.26
N ALA A 61 17.71 13.44 -16.39
CA ALA A 61 16.60 12.54 -16.04
C ALA A 61 15.43 13.30 -15.38
N TYR A 62 15.73 14.26 -14.50
CA TYR A 62 14.71 15.12 -13.90
C TYR A 62 13.98 15.96 -14.95
N THR A 63 14.71 16.55 -15.90
CA THR A 63 14.14 17.37 -16.97
C THR A 63 13.25 16.54 -17.91
N ALA A 64 13.68 15.31 -18.22
CA ALA A 64 12.88 14.36 -19.01
C ALA A 64 11.59 13.99 -18.28
N LEU A 65 11.66 13.68 -16.98
CA LEU A 65 10.50 13.39 -16.15
C LEU A 65 9.56 14.61 -16.03
N GLU A 66 10.09 15.82 -15.84
CA GLU A 66 9.29 17.05 -15.77
C GLU A 66 8.55 17.30 -17.09
N THR A 67 9.23 17.11 -18.23
CA THR A 67 8.63 17.28 -19.55
C THR A 67 7.52 16.26 -19.77
N ALA A 68 7.78 14.98 -19.52
CA ALA A 68 6.78 13.93 -19.67
C ALA A 68 5.58 14.14 -18.74
N THR A 69 5.80 14.51 -17.47
CA THR A 69 4.68 14.77 -16.55
C THR A 69 3.83 15.96 -16.98
N ARG A 70 4.40 16.94 -17.69
CA ARG A 70 3.65 18.05 -18.30
C ARG A 70 2.85 17.62 -19.53
N ASP A 71 3.40 16.73 -20.35
CA ASP A 71 2.77 16.26 -21.59
C ASP A 71 1.66 15.23 -21.34
N TYR A 72 1.79 14.44 -20.27
CA TYR A 72 0.87 13.34 -19.95
C TYR A 72 -0.09 13.64 -18.78
N VAL A 73 -0.35 14.92 -18.46
CA VAL A 73 -1.24 15.31 -17.33
C VAL A 73 -2.60 14.61 -17.38
N PRO A 74 -3.34 14.57 -18.51
CA PRO A 74 -4.63 13.88 -18.56
C PRO A 74 -4.52 12.38 -18.25
N GLN A 75 -3.50 11.71 -18.79
CA GLN A 75 -3.25 10.28 -18.58
C GLN A 75 -2.82 9.99 -17.15
N MET A 76 -2.04 10.88 -16.53
CA MET A 76 -1.70 10.78 -15.11
C MET A 76 -2.94 10.88 -14.23
N ARG A 77 -3.86 11.82 -14.50
CA ARG A 77 -5.14 11.91 -13.77
C ARG A 77 -5.97 10.64 -13.92
N GLN A 78 -6.08 10.13 -15.14
CA GLN A 78 -6.80 8.88 -15.41
C GLN A 78 -6.15 7.68 -14.70
N SER A 79 -4.83 7.56 -14.77
CA SER A 79 -4.07 6.49 -14.13
C SER A 79 -4.24 6.53 -12.62
N SER A 80 -4.15 7.72 -12.00
CA SER A 80 -4.38 7.87 -10.56
C SER A 80 -5.82 7.53 -10.16
N ALA A 81 -6.81 7.91 -10.99
CA ALA A 81 -8.20 7.57 -10.74
C ALA A 81 -8.43 6.05 -10.82
N ASN A 82 -7.89 5.40 -11.85
CA ASN A 82 -7.97 3.95 -12.00
C ASN A 82 -7.30 3.23 -10.82
N ALA A 83 -6.13 3.69 -10.38
CA ALA A 83 -5.43 3.11 -9.23
C ALA A 83 -6.21 3.30 -7.93
N PHE A 84 -6.86 4.46 -7.75
CA PHE A 84 -7.76 4.70 -6.62
C PHE A 84 -8.92 3.71 -6.62
N PHE A 85 -9.68 3.62 -7.72
CA PHE A 85 -10.83 2.71 -7.79
C PHE A 85 -10.42 1.25 -7.59
N ALA A 86 -9.30 0.82 -8.20
CA ALA A 86 -8.77 -0.54 -8.00
C ALA A 86 -8.39 -0.81 -6.54
N SER A 87 -7.82 0.17 -5.85
CA SER A 87 -7.44 0.05 -4.44
C SER A 87 -8.65 0.00 -3.52
N VAL A 88 -9.67 0.83 -3.78
CA VAL A 88 -10.94 0.82 -3.05
C VAL A 88 -11.65 -0.52 -3.24
N GLU A 89 -11.76 -1.02 -4.47
CA GLU A 89 -12.40 -2.30 -4.75
C GLU A 89 -11.65 -3.46 -4.08
N ARG A 90 -10.32 -3.43 -4.12
CA ARG A 90 -9.50 -4.40 -3.38
C ARG A 90 -9.73 -4.33 -1.88
N ALA A 91 -9.86 -3.13 -1.31
CA ALA A 91 -10.19 -2.97 0.10
C ALA A 91 -11.57 -3.54 0.44
N ARG A 92 -12.59 -3.31 -0.40
CA ARG A 92 -13.93 -3.91 -0.26
C ARG A 92 -13.87 -5.44 -0.24
N SER A 93 -13.12 -6.04 -1.17
CA SER A 93 -12.92 -7.50 -1.21
C SER A 93 -12.26 -8.04 0.07
N LEU A 94 -11.17 -7.40 0.52
CA LEU A 94 -10.45 -7.84 1.72
C LEU A 94 -11.29 -7.71 2.99
N ILE A 95 -12.12 -6.66 3.10
CA ILE A 95 -13.05 -6.49 4.20
C ILE A 95 -14.12 -7.60 4.18
N ALA A 96 -14.66 -7.95 3.01
CA ALA A 96 -15.64 -9.02 2.88
C ALA A 96 -15.04 -10.39 3.26
N GLU A 97 -13.80 -10.67 2.85
CA GLU A 97 -13.06 -11.88 3.24
C GLU A 97 -12.83 -11.93 4.76
N ALA A 98 -12.40 -10.81 5.36
CA ALA A 98 -12.20 -10.70 6.80
C ALA A 98 -13.51 -10.88 7.58
N GLU A 99 -14.62 -10.30 7.12
CA GLU A 99 -15.94 -10.52 7.71
C GLU A 99 -16.33 -12.01 7.67
N ALA A 100 -16.17 -12.67 6.53
CA ALA A 100 -16.49 -14.08 6.38
C ALA A 100 -15.66 -14.96 7.32
N ALA A 101 -14.36 -14.69 7.42
CA ALA A 101 -13.45 -15.41 8.32
C ALA A 101 -13.84 -15.23 9.79
N LEU A 102 -14.17 -14.01 10.23
CA LEU A 102 -14.62 -13.74 11.60
C LEU A 102 -15.96 -14.41 11.92
N ARG A 103 -16.91 -14.43 10.98
CA ARG A 103 -18.18 -15.14 11.13
C ARG A 103 -17.97 -16.64 11.30
N ASN A 104 -17.08 -17.23 10.51
CA ASN A 104 -16.73 -18.64 10.63
C ASN A 104 -16.07 -18.94 11.99
N ALA A 105 -15.10 -18.12 12.41
CA ALA A 105 -14.48 -18.24 13.73
C ALA A 105 -15.50 -18.10 14.88
N ALA A 106 -16.48 -17.20 14.74
CA ALA A 106 -17.56 -17.02 15.71
C ALA A 106 -18.49 -18.24 15.78
N GLN A 107 -18.73 -18.93 14.66
CA GLN A 107 -19.47 -20.20 14.63
C GLN A 107 -18.66 -21.35 15.24
N ALA A 108 -17.38 -21.48 14.88
CA ALA A 108 -16.49 -22.49 15.45
C ALA A 108 -16.35 -22.33 16.98
N THR A 109 -16.25 -21.10 17.47
CA THR A 109 -16.21 -20.80 18.91
C THR A 109 -17.53 -21.15 19.60
N ALA A 110 -18.66 -20.88 18.94
CA ALA A 110 -19.98 -21.23 19.44
C ALA A 110 -20.16 -22.75 19.55
N LEU A 111 -19.70 -23.49 18.54
CA LEU A 111 -19.67 -24.96 18.54
C LEU A 111 -18.74 -25.52 19.62
N HIS A 112 -17.53 -24.97 19.77
CA HIS A 112 -16.62 -25.39 20.82
C HIS A 112 -17.24 -25.18 22.22
N ALA A 113 -17.90 -24.05 22.44
CA ALA A 113 -18.59 -23.75 23.70
C ALA A 113 -19.83 -24.63 23.97
N SER A 114 -20.41 -25.27 22.95
CA SER A 114 -21.59 -26.12 23.09
C SER A 114 -21.28 -27.60 23.36
N ILE A 115 -20.05 -28.04 23.06
CA ILE A 115 -19.54 -29.40 23.29
C ILE A 115 -19.27 -29.64 24.79
N ARG A 116 -19.65 -30.81 25.29
CA ARG A 116 -19.38 -31.26 26.66
C ARG A 116 -18.87 -32.71 26.65
N ASP A 117 -17.83 -32.97 27.42
CA ASP A 117 -17.28 -34.32 27.57
C ASP A 117 -18.35 -35.28 28.11
N GLY A 118 -18.51 -36.43 27.42
CA GLY A 118 -19.43 -37.50 27.81
C GLY A 118 -20.91 -37.30 27.42
N LYS A 119 -21.27 -36.28 26.62
CA LYS A 119 -22.64 -36.06 26.10
C LYS A 119 -22.67 -35.95 24.57
N THR A 120 -23.80 -36.28 23.96
CA THR A 120 -24.00 -36.19 22.50
C THR A 120 -23.80 -34.75 22.02
N ASN A 121 -22.91 -34.54 21.04
CA ASN A 121 -22.50 -33.22 20.54
C ASN A 121 -23.58 -32.45 19.76
N VAL A 122 -24.75 -33.04 19.54
CA VAL A 122 -25.91 -32.36 18.92
C VAL A 122 -26.67 -31.62 20.02
N ASN A 123 -26.03 -30.60 20.59
CA ASN A 123 -26.66 -29.76 21.58
C ASN A 123 -27.45 -28.65 20.84
N THR A 124 -28.77 -28.77 20.78
CA THR A 124 -29.67 -27.78 20.16
C THR A 124 -29.83 -26.50 21.00
N ASP A 125 -29.16 -26.43 22.15
CA ASP A 125 -29.19 -25.29 23.07
C ASP A 125 -28.31 -24.12 22.55
N ASN A 126 -28.84 -23.47 21.51
CA ASN A 126 -28.22 -22.37 20.78
C ASN A 126 -28.02 -21.11 21.64
N GLU A 127 -28.73 -20.97 22.77
CA GLU A 127 -28.66 -19.77 23.60
C GLU A 127 -27.29 -19.60 24.27
N ARG A 128 -26.69 -20.70 24.74
CA ARG A 128 -25.41 -20.63 25.45
C ARG A 128 -24.25 -20.34 24.50
N ALA A 129 -24.32 -20.94 23.31
CA ALA A 129 -23.39 -20.71 22.21
C ALA A 129 -23.48 -19.25 21.70
N ALA A 130 -24.69 -18.67 21.67
CA ALA A 130 -24.92 -17.26 21.32
C ALA A 130 -24.42 -16.27 22.39
N ARG A 131 -24.41 -16.65 23.68
CA ARG A 131 -23.95 -15.82 24.81
C ARG A 131 -22.45 -15.92 25.10
N SER A 132 -21.68 -16.67 24.32
CA SER A 132 -20.22 -16.74 24.48
C SER A 132 -19.60 -15.36 24.27
N LYS A 133 -18.84 -14.88 25.26
CA LYS A 133 -18.15 -13.57 25.20
C LYS A 133 -17.26 -13.45 23.97
N THR A 134 -16.49 -14.49 23.66
CA THR A 134 -15.60 -14.53 22.49
C THR A 134 -16.38 -14.44 21.18
N ARG A 135 -17.56 -15.08 21.09
CA ARG A 135 -18.44 -14.93 19.92
C ARG A 135 -18.95 -13.49 19.81
N GLN A 136 -19.37 -12.88 20.91
CA GLN A 136 -19.85 -11.49 20.93
C GLN A 136 -18.75 -10.51 20.52
N ASP A 137 -17.51 -10.69 21.00
CA ASP A 137 -16.36 -9.88 20.61
C ASP A 137 -16.05 -10.02 19.10
N LEU A 138 -16.09 -11.24 18.56
CA LEU A 138 -15.92 -11.48 17.11
C LEU A 138 -17.03 -10.83 16.28
N MET A 139 -18.29 -10.93 16.74
CA MET A 139 -19.42 -10.30 16.05
C MET A 139 -19.38 -8.77 16.15
N ARG A 140 -18.85 -8.19 17.23
CA ARG A 140 -18.59 -6.75 17.33
C ARG A 140 -17.56 -6.30 16.28
N ASN A 141 -16.49 -7.08 16.09
CA ASN A 141 -15.49 -6.78 15.06
C ASN A 141 -16.09 -6.86 13.65
N VAL A 142 -17.00 -7.82 13.40
CA VAL A 142 -17.78 -7.88 12.16
C VAL A 142 -18.60 -6.60 11.94
N SER A 143 -19.26 -6.07 12.98
CA SER A 143 -19.96 -4.78 12.86
C SER A 143 -19.00 -3.65 12.51
N GLY A 144 -17.84 -3.57 13.18
CA GLY A 144 -16.83 -2.54 12.86
C GLY A 144 -16.30 -2.62 11.43
N LEU A 145 -16.13 -3.83 10.88
CA LEU A 145 -15.76 -4.01 9.47
C LEU A 145 -16.83 -3.49 8.50
N ARG A 146 -18.11 -3.63 8.86
CA ARG A 146 -19.23 -3.10 8.06
C ARG A 146 -19.31 -1.59 8.10
N ASP A 147 -19.02 -1.00 9.26
CA ASP A 147 -18.95 0.46 9.40
C ASP A 147 -17.82 0.99 8.49
N VAL A 148 -16.63 0.39 8.54
CA VAL A 148 -15.51 0.73 7.65
C VAL A 148 -15.88 0.57 6.18
N LEU A 149 -16.62 -0.48 5.81
CA LEU A 149 -17.09 -0.69 4.44
C LEU A 149 -18.03 0.43 3.97
N GLY A 150 -18.88 0.94 4.87
CA GLY A 150 -19.80 2.05 4.61
C GLY A 150 -19.10 3.41 4.50
N ASP A 151 -17.95 3.56 5.16
CA ASP A 151 -17.12 4.77 5.11
C ASP A 151 -16.19 4.81 3.89
N LEU A 152 -16.07 3.72 3.12
CA LEU A 152 -15.25 3.71 1.91
C LEU A 152 -15.82 4.65 0.85
N PRO A 153 -14.98 5.45 0.20
CA PRO A 153 -15.44 6.40 -0.81
C PRO A 153 -16.01 5.68 -2.04
N ASP A 154 -17.04 6.27 -2.63
CA ASP A 154 -17.69 5.78 -3.85
C ASP A 154 -17.12 6.44 -5.13
N GLY A 155 -16.35 7.53 -4.98
CA GLY A 155 -15.85 8.33 -6.09
C GLY A 155 -14.69 9.26 -5.73
N LEU A 156 -14.18 9.94 -6.76
CA LEU A 156 -13.28 11.09 -6.63
C LEU A 156 -14.11 12.34 -6.94
N ASP A 157 -14.39 13.16 -5.92
CA ASP A 157 -15.04 14.48 -6.05
C ASP A 157 -14.02 15.59 -6.34
#